data_AF-Q6N324-F1
#
_entry.id   AF-Q6N324-F1
#
_cell.length_a   1.000
_cell.length_b   1.000
_cell.length_c   1.000
_cell.angle_alpha   90.00
_cell.angle_beta   90.00
_cell.angle_gamma   90.00
#
_symmetry.space_group_name_H-M   'P 1'
#
loop_
_entity.id
_entity.type
_entity.pdbx_description
1 polymer ?
#
loop_
_entity_poly.entity_id
_entity_poly.type
_entity_poly.pdbx_seq_one_letter_code
_entity_poly.pdbx_strand_id
1 'polypeptide(L)'
;MPLLSNDHYRVGRSKTGLGLFALKPIKKGAKIIRYFGPLLDAHNKKHDGIENKYLFELNKRWTIDGSVRKNVARYINHACKPNAESDVNPRKKRVIIRAIKNIEPGEEINYDYGTDYFKAYLKPIGCKCVSCEKKRKKKAAEARAEKAKLKLKAERKAQAEAEKAARKAAKAAGKAKPEKPSKPEKVAKSKAPKAVKAKTTAKSKGSSKAVKTKVVTAKAGKTKAAQPAKTTSSRKTAASKSKAA
;
A
#
# COMPACT_ATOMS: atom_id res chain seq x y z
N MET A 1 3.42 21.98 -24.57
CA MET A 1 2.27 21.11 -24.25
C MET A 1 1.15 21.91 -23.58
N PRO A 2 -0.08 21.83 -24.10
CA PRO A 2 -1.27 22.39 -23.48
C PRO A 2 -1.63 21.64 -22.18
N LEU A 3 -2.48 22.25 -21.35
CA LEU A 3 -3.09 21.58 -20.20
C LEU A 3 -4.08 20.53 -20.70
N LEU A 4 -4.25 19.43 -19.94
CA LEU A 4 -5.30 18.46 -20.24
C LEU A 4 -6.69 19.08 -20.09
N SER A 5 -7.64 18.63 -20.92
CA SER A 5 -9.04 19.00 -20.75
C SER A 5 -9.64 18.36 -19.49
N ASN A 6 -10.70 18.95 -18.95
CA ASN A 6 -11.37 18.46 -17.73
C ASN A 6 -11.85 17.00 -17.84
N ASP A 7 -12.06 16.47 -19.05
CA ASP A 7 -12.51 15.09 -19.28
C ASP A 7 -11.43 14.03 -19.01
N HIS A 8 -10.21 14.45 -18.68
CA HIS A 8 -9.09 13.54 -18.39
C HIS A 8 -9.05 13.11 -16.92
N TYR A 9 -9.82 13.75 -16.04
CA TYR A 9 -9.82 13.45 -14.62
C TYR A 9 -11.18 13.65 -13.97
N ARG A 10 -11.42 12.96 -12.86
CA ARG A 10 -12.62 13.11 -12.02
C ARG A 10 -12.25 13.22 -10.55
N VAL A 11 -13.09 13.89 -9.77
CA VAL A 11 -12.99 13.86 -8.31
C VAL A 11 -13.75 12.63 -7.79
N GLY A 12 -13.14 11.88 -6.89
CA GLY A 12 -13.74 10.68 -6.29
C GLY A 12 -13.33 10.49 -4.84
N ARG A 13 -13.87 9.46 -4.18
CA ARG A 13 -13.45 9.09 -2.82
C ARG A 13 -12.06 8.44 -2.85
N SER A 14 -11.17 8.90 -1.98
CA SER A 14 -9.85 8.34 -1.74
C SER A 14 -9.67 7.95 -0.27
N LYS A 15 -8.55 7.33 0.07
CA LYS A 15 -8.22 6.94 1.45
C LYS A 15 -8.11 8.11 2.43
N THR A 16 -7.81 9.31 1.93
CA THR A 16 -7.60 10.53 2.72
C THR A 16 -8.75 11.52 2.59
N GLY A 17 -9.86 11.12 1.97
CA GLY A 17 -11.04 11.96 1.76
C GLY A 17 -11.43 11.99 0.28
N LEU A 18 -11.26 13.13 -0.36
CA LEU A 18 -11.46 13.28 -1.80
C LEU A 18 -10.10 13.20 -2.51
N GLY A 19 -10.09 12.56 -3.68
CA GLY A 19 -8.93 12.39 -4.54
C GLY A 19 -9.24 12.75 -5.98
N LEU A 20 -8.19 13.07 -6.73
CA LEU A 20 -8.28 13.26 -8.18
C LEU A 20 -7.86 11.98 -8.89
N PHE A 21 -8.70 11.47 -9.79
CA PHE A 21 -8.48 10.21 -10.51
C PHE A 21 -8.42 10.46 -12.01
N ALA A 22 -7.54 9.75 -12.72
CA ALA A 22 -7.48 9.80 -14.17
C ALA A 22 -8.70 9.09 -14.79
N LEU A 23 -9.30 9.68 -15.82
CA LEU A 23 -10.34 9.06 -16.66
C LEU A 23 -9.76 8.51 -17.96
N LYS A 24 -8.67 9.12 -18.43
CA LYS A 24 -7.97 8.79 -19.68
C LYS A 24 -6.50 8.53 -19.36
N PRO A 25 -5.79 7.77 -20.20
CA PRO A 25 -4.36 7.55 -19.99
C PRO A 25 -3.60 8.87 -20.11
N ILE A 26 -2.78 9.19 -19.10
CA ILE A 26 -1.94 10.39 -19.08
C ILE A 26 -0.48 9.96 -19.27
N LYS A 27 0.15 10.46 -20.33
CA LYS A 27 1.56 10.16 -20.61
C LYS A 27 2.49 10.92 -19.66
N LYS A 28 3.66 10.34 -19.38
CA LYS A 28 4.76 11.02 -18.71
C LYS A 28 5.07 12.36 -19.39
N GLY A 29 5.26 13.40 -18.58
CA GLY A 29 5.56 14.77 -19.01
C GLY A 29 4.33 15.61 -19.35
N ALA A 30 3.12 15.03 -19.39
CA ALA A 30 1.90 15.78 -19.66
C ALA A 30 1.55 16.74 -18.50
N LYS A 31 1.06 17.93 -18.84
CA LYS A 31 0.60 18.94 -17.88
C LYS A 31 -0.87 18.64 -17.52
N ILE A 32 -1.10 18.17 -16.31
CA ILE A 32 -2.40 17.66 -15.87
C ILE A 32 -3.35 18.82 -15.60
N ILE A 33 -3.03 19.63 -14.60
CA ILE A 33 -3.90 20.70 -14.13
C ILE A 33 -3.05 21.83 -13.55
N ARG A 34 -3.56 23.06 -13.64
CA ARG A 34 -2.96 24.21 -12.98
C ARG A 34 -3.51 24.33 -11.57
N TYR A 35 -2.63 24.52 -10.59
CA TYR A 35 -3.04 24.97 -9.27
C TYR A 35 -3.17 26.50 -9.29
N PHE A 36 -4.35 27.01 -8.95
CA PHE A 36 -4.67 28.43 -9.03
C PHE A 36 -5.55 28.89 -7.88
N GLY A 37 -5.49 30.18 -7.61
CA GLY A 37 -6.33 30.88 -6.64
C GLY A 37 -5.74 32.26 -6.32
N PRO A 38 -6.28 32.96 -5.30
CA PRO A 38 -5.76 34.23 -4.83
C PRO A 38 -4.28 34.13 -4.45
N LEU A 39 -3.53 35.18 -4.78
CA LEU A 39 -2.15 35.30 -4.35
C LEU A 39 -2.11 36.04 -3.02
N LEU A 40 -1.52 35.42 -2.02
CA LEU A 40 -1.23 36.00 -0.72
C LEU A 40 0.20 36.55 -0.73
N ASP A 41 0.34 37.81 -0.32
CA ASP A 41 1.63 38.48 -0.10
C ASP A 41 1.98 38.38 1.40
N ALA A 42 3.15 37.83 1.72
CA ALA A 42 3.64 37.66 3.08
C ALA A 42 3.97 38.99 3.79
N HIS A 43 4.04 40.11 3.05
CA HIS A 43 4.23 41.43 3.67
C HIS A 43 2.91 42.10 4.10
N ASN A 44 1.78 41.51 3.75
CA ASN A 44 0.47 42.07 4.05
C ASN A 44 -0.11 41.40 5.29
N LYS A 45 -0.17 42.13 6.40
CA LYS A 45 -0.69 41.64 7.70
C LYS A 45 -2.10 41.03 7.63
N LYS A 46 -2.90 41.41 6.63
CA LYS A 46 -4.25 40.84 6.40
C LYS A 46 -4.20 39.38 5.92
N HIS A 47 -3.06 38.93 5.39
CA HIS A 47 -2.87 37.57 4.88
C HIS A 47 -2.16 36.65 5.88
N ASP A 48 -1.50 37.20 6.90
CA ASP A 48 -0.78 36.43 7.93
C ASP A 48 -1.70 35.53 8.76
N GLY A 49 -2.99 35.90 8.91
CA GLY A 49 -3.97 35.10 9.65
C GLY A 49 -4.64 33.98 8.83
N ILE A 50 -4.31 33.81 7.55
CA ILE A 50 -4.97 32.83 6.68
C ILE A 50 -4.26 31.48 6.84
N GLU A 51 -4.79 30.64 7.74
CA GLU A 51 -4.32 29.26 7.91
C GLU A 51 -5.25 28.27 7.20
N ASN A 52 -4.86 27.83 6.01
CA ASN A 52 -5.63 26.86 5.22
C ASN A 52 -4.76 25.67 4.79
N LYS A 53 -5.38 24.50 4.62
CA LYS A 53 -4.70 23.27 4.16
C LYS A 53 -4.27 23.29 2.68
N TYR A 54 -4.74 24.30 1.94
CA TYR A 54 -4.58 24.45 0.48
C TYR A 54 -3.61 25.58 0.10
N LEU A 55 -2.75 26.00 1.03
CA LEU A 55 -1.70 26.97 0.76
C LEU A 55 -0.56 26.32 -0.02
N PHE A 56 -0.16 26.96 -1.10
CA PHE A 56 0.98 26.54 -1.91
C PHE A 56 2.00 27.67 -1.98
N GLU A 57 3.12 27.52 -1.29
CA GLU A 57 4.20 28.51 -1.27
C GLU A 57 4.94 28.51 -2.61
N LEU A 58 4.99 29.67 -3.27
CA LEU A 58 5.79 29.86 -4.49
C LEU A 58 7.22 30.25 -4.16
N ASN A 59 7.35 31.21 -3.23
CA ASN A 59 8.58 31.86 -2.78
C ASN A 59 8.33 32.42 -1.36
N LYS A 60 9.37 32.93 -0.70
CA LYS A 60 9.29 33.61 0.62
C LYS A 60 8.25 34.74 0.73
N ARG A 61 7.83 35.32 -0.41
CA ARG A 61 6.87 36.42 -0.46
C ARG A 61 5.47 36.02 -0.92
N TRP A 62 5.38 35.02 -1.81
CA TRP A 62 4.13 34.75 -2.52
C TRP A 62 3.64 33.33 -2.23
N THR A 63 2.38 33.24 -1.83
CA THR A 63 1.69 31.97 -1.57
C THR A 63 0.38 31.95 -2.33
N ILE A 64 0.04 30.84 -2.98
CA ILE A 64 -1.25 30.65 -3.65
C ILE A 64 -2.23 30.02 -2.67
N ASP A 65 -3.38 30.65 -2.47
CA ASP A 65 -4.49 30.02 -1.77
C ASP A 65 -5.35 29.21 -2.74
N GLY A 66 -5.26 27.87 -2.67
CA GLY A 66 -6.07 26.97 -3.48
C GLY A 66 -7.45 26.65 -2.93
N SER A 67 -7.92 27.34 -1.89
CA SER A 67 -9.22 27.11 -1.24
C SER A 67 -10.43 27.23 -2.19
N VAL A 68 -10.26 27.95 -3.30
CA VAL A 68 -11.29 28.19 -4.33
C VAL A 68 -11.92 26.87 -4.82
N ARG A 69 -13.25 26.76 -4.75
CA ARG A 69 -13.99 25.55 -5.18
C ARG A 69 -13.77 25.17 -6.65
N LYS A 70 -13.49 26.16 -7.52
CA LYS A 70 -13.16 25.94 -8.93
C LYS A 70 -11.79 25.26 -9.13
N ASN A 71 -10.91 25.30 -8.13
CA ASN A 71 -9.60 24.68 -8.21
C ASN A 71 -9.70 23.17 -7.89
N VAL A 72 -9.94 22.36 -8.93
CA VAL A 72 -10.00 20.90 -8.81
C VAL A 72 -8.66 20.31 -8.36
N ALA A 73 -7.54 21.01 -8.60
CA ALA A 73 -6.20 20.55 -8.20
C ALA A 73 -6.04 20.45 -6.67
N ARG A 74 -6.92 21.09 -5.88
CA ARG A 74 -6.93 20.99 -4.42
C ARG A 74 -7.22 19.58 -3.88
N TYR A 75 -7.77 18.70 -4.74
CA TYR A 75 -8.09 17.32 -4.39
C TYR A 75 -6.96 16.32 -4.69
N ILE A 76 -5.84 16.79 -5.23
CA ILE A 76 -4.70 15.92 -5.51
C ILE A 76 -3.99 15.63 -4.19
N ASN A 77 -3.94 14.35 -3.81
CA ASN A 77 -3.41 13.93 -2.52
C ASN A 77 -1.87 13.77 -2.52
N HIS A 78 -1.32 13.70 -1.31
CA HIS A 78 0.10 13.39 -1.10
C HIS A 78 0.40 11.89 -1.25
N ALA A 79 1.52 11.57 -1.92
CA ALA A 79 2.10 10.24 -1.89
C ALA A 79 3.63 10.25 -1.72
N CYS A 80 4.13 9.39 -0.83
CA CYS A 80 5.57 9.12 -0.62
C CYS A 80 6.27 8.58 -1.90
N LYS A 81 5.51 8.07 -2.88
CA LYS A 81 5.98 7.58 -4.18
C LYS A 81 5.03 8.08 -5.25
N PRO A 82 5.18 9.34 -5.70
CA PRO A 82 4.15 9.96 -6.51
C PRO A 82 4.17 9.50 -7.98
N ASN A 83 3.09 9.82 -8.70
CA ASN A 83 2.96 9.72 -10.16
C ASN A 83 2.93 11.08 -10.87
N ALA A 84 2.77 12.18 -10.12
CA ALA A 84 2.89 13.55 -10.58
C ALA A 84 3.83 14.40 -9.70
N GLU A 85 4.27 15.53 -10.22
CA GLU A 85 5.09 16.53 -9.54
C GLU A 85 4.51 17.94 -9.73
N SER A 86 4.84 18.85 -8.81
CA SER A 86 4.51 20.27 -8.92
C SER A 86 5.61 21.03 -9.67
N ASP A 87 5.29 21.51 -10.86
CA ASP A 87 6.11 22.41 -11.67
C ASP A 87 5.80 23.86 -11.26
N VAL A 88 6.64 24.39 -10.37
CA VAL A 88 6.51 25.74 -9.82
C VAL A 88 7.27 26.72 -10.71
N ASN A 89 6.57 27.76 -11.18
CA ASN A 89 7.18 28.85 -11.94
C ASN A 89 7.03 30.16 -11.14
N PRO A 90 8.05 30.54 -10.34
CA PRO A 90 7.96 31.69 -9.45
C PRO A 90 7.83 33.02 -10.20
N ARG A 91 8.51 33.16 -11.35
CA ARG A 91 8.44 34.38 -12.18
C ARG A 91 7.02 34.62 -12.70
N LYS A 92 6.34 33.54 -13.13
CA LYS A 92 4.97 33.61 -13.64
C LYS A 92 3.93 33.45 -12.53
N LYS A 93 4.34 33.26 -11.27
CA LYS A 93 3.45 32.99 -10.12
C LYS A 93 2.44 31.87 -10.42
N ARG A 94 2.94 30.79 -11.02
CA ARG A 94 2.12 29.70 -11.55
C ARG A 94 2.64 28.36 -11.08
N VAL A 95 1.72 27.50 -10.68
CA VAL A 95 2.00 26.11 -10.33
C VAL A 95 1.21 25.20 -11.26
N ILE A 96 1.90 24.26 -11.90
CA ILE A 96 1.30 23.28 -12.80
C ILE A 96 1.65 21.89 -12.29
N ILE A 97 0.66 21.01 -12.18
CA ILE A 97 0.91 19.62 -11.86
C ILE A 97 1.23 18.87 -13.15
N ARG A 98 2.36 18.17 -13.18
CA ARG A 98 2.87 17.44 -14.34
C ARG A 98 3.03 15.96 -14.00
N ALA A 99 2.68 15.08 -14.93
CA ALA A 99 2.89 13.64 -14.76
C ALA A 99 4.38 13.30 -14.86
N ILE A 100 4.92 12.56 -13.89
CA ILE A 100 6.30 12.03 -13.93
C ILE A 100 6.38 10.59 -14.43
N LYS A 101 5.23 9.91 -14.48
CA LYS A 101 5.04 8.55 -14.99
C LYS A 101 3.82 8.51 -15.89
N ASN A 102 3.65 7.41 -16.61
CA ASN A 102 2.38 7.13 -17.27
C ASN A 102 1.34 6.80 -16.19
N ILE A 103 0.17 7.43 -16.26
CA ILE A 103 -0.94 7.24 -15.32
C ILE A 103 -2.07 6.58 -16.10
N GLU A 104 -2.54 5.43 -15.61
CA GLU A 104 -3.60 4.68 -16.24
C GLU A 104 -5.00 5.20 -15.85
N PRO A 105 -6.03 5.00 -16.69
CA PRO A 105 -7.41 5.29 -16.31
C PRO A 105 -7.79 4.60 -15.00
N GLY A 106 -8.37 5.35 -14.07
CA GLY A 106 -8.77 4.88 -12.75
C GLY A 106 -7.71 5.07 -11.66
N GLU A 107 -6.46 5.40 -12.00
CA GLU A 107 -5.43 5.68 -11.00
C GLU A 107 -5.62 7.05 -10.33
N GLU A 108 -5.30 7.13 -9.04
CA GLU A 108 -5.28 8.38 -8.29
C GLU A 108 -4.03 9.20 -8.65
N ILE A 109 -4.23 10.44 -9.06
CA ILE A 109 -3.17 11.42 -9.29
C ILE A 109 -2.71 11.93 -7.93
N ASN A 110 -1.40 11.86 -7.69
CA ASN A 110 -0.78 12.25 -6.43
C ASN A 110 0.59 12.88 -6.67
N TYR A 111 1.00 13.77 -5.77
CA TYR A 111 2.33 14.41 -5.81
C TYR A 111 2.97 14.47 -4.43
N ASP A 112 4.24 14.84 -4.38
CA ASP A 112 4.92 15.11 -3.12
C ASP A 112 4.62 16.53 -2.64
N TYR A 113 4.11 16.68 -1.42
CA TYR A 113 3.78 17.98 -0.85
C TYR A 113 5.02 18.72 -0.33
N GLY A 114 6.17 18.06 -0.34
CA GLY A 114 7.42 18.61 0.16
C GLY A 114 7.61 18.36 1.65
N THR A 115 8.84 18.57 2.10
CA THR A 115 9.29 18.24 3.45
C THR A 115 8.66 19.11 4.53
N ASP A 116 8.40 20.37 4.23
CA ASP A 116 7.91 21.33 5.23
C ASP A 116 6.45 21.06 5.56
N TYR A 117 5.62 20.84 4.52
CA TYR A 117 4.25 20.36 4.71
C TYR A 117 4.23 19.00 5.41
N PHE A 118 5.15 18.10 5.05
CA PHE A 118 5.21 16.79 5.68
C PHE A 118 5.46 16.91 7.20
N LYS A 119 6.41 17.75 7.60
CA LYS A 119 6.75 17.98 9.01
C LYS A 119 5.61 18.66 9.77
N ALA A 120 4.99 19.67 9.18
CA ALA A 120 3.94 20.46 9.82
C ALA A 120 2.64 19.66 10.00
N TYR A 121 2.18 18.97 8.95
CA TYR A 121 0.82 18.39 8.93
C TYR A 121 0.78 16.86 8.86
N LEU A 122 1.76 16.19 8.24
CA LEU A 122 1.72 14.72 8.05
C LEU A 122 2.50 13.94 9.11
N LYS A 123 3.53 14.51 9.72
CA LYS A 123 4.34 13.84 10.75
C LYS A 123 3.50 13.30 11.93
N PRO A 124 2.53 14.06 12.51
CA PRO A 124 1.74 13.55 13.63
C PRO A 124 0.76 12.43 13.21
N ILE A 125 0.23 12.47 11.99
CA ILE A 125 -0.82 11.55 11.52
C ILE A 125 -0.22 10.31 10.81
N GLY A 126 0.99 10.48 10.26
CA GLY A 126 1.64 9.52 9.36
C GLY A 126 1.01 9.51 7.96
N CYS A 127 1.84 9.43 6.93
CA CYS A 127 1.35 9.35 5.56
C CYS A 127 0.51 8.08 5.33
N LYS A 128 -0.72 8.27 4.82
CA LYS A 128 -1.68 7.20 4.49
C LYS A 128 -1.57 6.71 3.04
N CYS A 129 -0.56 7.11 2.29
CA CYS A 129 -0.37 6.62 0.92
C CYS A 129 -0.07 5.11 0.90
N VAL A 130 -0.36 4.46 -0.22
CA VAL A 130 -0.21 3.00 -0.42
C VAL A 130 1.20 2.51 -0.06
N SER A 131 2.23 3.26 -0.45
CA SER A 131 3.64 2.91 -0.16
C SER A 131 3.93 2.91 1.35
N CYS A 132 3.51 3.97 2.04
CA CYS A 132 3.77 4.15 3.46
C CYS A 132 2.89 3.20 4.32
N GLU A 133 1.69 2.82 3.85
CA GLU A 133 0.87 1.75 4.44
C GLU A 133 1.52 0.36 4.31
N LYS A 134 2.00 0.00 3.12
CA LYS A 134 2.71 -1.28 2.88
C LYS A 134 3.94 -1.42 3.78
N LYS A 135 4.73 -0.34 3.93
CA LYS A 135 5.88 -0.29 4.84
C LYS A 135 5.47 -0.53 6.30
N ARG A 136 4.37 0.11 6.77
CA ARG A 136 3.87 -0.09 8.14
C ARG A 136 3.38 -1.52 8.37
N LYS A 137 2.65 -2.11 7.43
CA LYS A 137 2.20 -3.51 7.50
C LYS A 137 3.38 -4.48 7.57
N LYS A 138 4.43 -4.25 6.76
CA LYS A 138 5.66 -5.06 6.78
C LYS A 138 6.35 -5.00 8.15
N LYS A 139 6.60 -3.79 8.67
CA LYS A 139 7.23 -3.60 9.99
C LYS A 139 6.41 -4.25 11.12
N ALA A 140 5.09 -4.13 11.07
CA ALA A 140 4.21 -4.76 12.05
C ALA A 140 4.27 -6.30 11.99
N ALA A 141 4.37 -6.88 10.79
CA ALA A 141 4.54 -8.33 10.63
C ALA A 141 5.90 -8.80 11.16
N GLU A 142 6.98 -8.08 10.86
CA GLU A 142 8.33 -8.36 11.37
C GLU A 142 8.39 -8.29 12.90
N ALA A 143 7.81 -7.24 13.51
CA ALA A 143 7.76 -7.08 14.96
C ALA A 143 6.95 -8.20 15.64
N ARG A 144 5.84 -8.65 15.02
CA ARG A 144 5.07 -9.81 15.52
C ARG A 144 5.87 -11.10 15.43
N ALA A 145 6.59 -11.32 14.33
CA ALA A 145 7.45 -12.49 14.16
C ALA A 145 8.60 -12.50 15.18
N GLU A 146 9.21 -11.36 15.47
CA GLU A 146 10.24 -11.23 16.50
C GLU A 146 9.70 -11.53 17.90
N LYS A 147 8.55 -10.93 18.28
CA LYS A 147 7.88 -11.22 19.55
C LYS A 147 7.53 -12.70 19.69
N ALA A 148 7.05 -13.35 18.63
CA ALA A 148 6.74 -14.77 18.63
C ALA A 148 8.02 -15.63 18.83
N LYS A 149 9.14 -15.26 18.19
CA LYS A 149 10.43 -15.95 18.38
C LYS A 149 10.95 -15.80 19.80
N LEU A 150 10.85 -14.61 20.38
CA LEU A 150 11.26 -14.37 21.78
C LEU A 150 10.39 -15.16 22.75
N LYS A 151 9.07 -15.21 22.51
CA LYS A 151 8.14 -16.01 23.31
C LYS A 151 8.48 -17.50 23.25
N LEU A 152 8.69 -18.04 22.05
CA LEU A 152 9.08 -19.45 21.87
C LEU A 152 10.42 -19.77 22.54
N LYS A 153 11.40 -18.85 22.47
CA LYS A 153 12.68 -19.00 23.17
C LYS A 153 12.51 -18.99 24.69
N ALA A 154 11.68 -18.10 25.23
CA ALA A 154 11.37 -18.04 26.65
C ALA A 154 10.64 -19.32 27.13
N GLU A 155 9.65 -19.79 26.38
CA GLU A 155 8.93 -21.04 26.64
C GLU A 155 9.87 -22.25 26.63
N ARG A 156 10.76 -22.36 25.63
CA ARG A 156 11.78 -23.43 25.57
C ARG A 156 12.75 -23.36 26.75
N LYS A 157 13.20 -22.16 27.14
CA LYS A 157 14.09 -21.99 28.29
C LYS A 157 13.40 -22.43 29.58
N ALA A 158 12.15 -22.02 29.79
CA ALA A 158 11.36 -22.41 30.95
C ALA A 158 11.13 -23.93 31.00
N GLN A 159 10.82 -24.57 29.87
CA GLN A 159 10.70 -26.03 29.77
C GLN A 159 12.01 -26.75 30.11
N ALA A 160 13.14 -26.28 29.57
CA ALA A 160 14.44 -26.86 29.85
C ALA A 160 14.87 -26.69 31.33
N GLU A 161 14.51 -25.57 31.96
CA GLU A 161 14.74 -25.33 33.40
C GLU A 161 13.85 -26.23 34.26
N ALA A 162 12.57 -26.38 33.91
CA ALA A 162 11.65 -27.29 34.59
C ALA A 162 12.10 -28.75 34.48
N GLU A 163 12.55 -29.19 33.29
CA GLU A 163 13.08 -30.55 33.11
C GLU A 163 14.36 -30.79 33.93
N LYS A 164 15.26 -29.80 33.99
CA LYS A 164 16.46 -29.88 34.83
C LYS A 164 16.11 -29.94 36.32
N ALA A 165 15.14 -29.15 36.77
CA ALA A 165 14.66 -29.19 38.16
C ALA A 165 14.04 -30.55 38.50
N ALA A 166 13.19 -31.09 37.62
CA ALA A 166 12.59 -32.42 37.79
C ALA A 166 13.65 -33.53 37.84
N ARG A 167 14.65 -33.51 36.95
CA ARG A 167 15.77 -34.47 36.98
C ARG A 167 16.60 -34.38 38.26
N LYS A 168 16.82 -33.18 38.81
CA LYS A 168 17.52 -33.00 40.09
C LYS A 168 16.69 -33.55 41.27
N ALA A 169 15.39 -33.28 41.30
CA ALA A 169 14.49 -33.81 42.33
C ALA A 169 14.42 -35.35 42.32
N ALA A 170 14.34 -35.97 41.13
CA ALA A 170 14.36 -37.42 41.00
C ALA A 170 15.68 -38.05 41.49
N LYS A 171 16.82 -37.40 41.23
CA LYS A 171 18.13 -37.84 41.75
C LYS A 171 18.27 -37.68 43.28
N ALA A 172 17.60 -36.69 43.87
CA ALA A 172 17.58 -36.50 45.32
C ALA A 172 16.70 -37.55 46.03
N ALA A 173 15.56 -37.91 45.43
CA ALA A 173 14.68 -38.97 45.93
C ALA A 173 15.29 -40.39 45.81
N GLY A 174 16.21 -40.61 44.87
CA GLY A 174 16.96 -41.86 44.73
C GLY A 174 18.00 -42.15 45.83
N LYS A 175 18.15 -41.27 46.84
CA LYS A 175 18.96 -41.50 48.06
C LYS A 175 18.06 -41.80 49.27
N ALA A 176 17.14 -42.75 49.14
CA ALA A 176 16.51 -43.41 50.28
C ALA A 176 16.75 -44.93 50.14
N LYS A 177 17.51 -45.46 51.11
CA LYS A 177 17.98 -46.84 51.21
C LYS A 177 16.78 -47.77 51.48
N PRO A 178 16.59 -48.88 50.75
CA PRO A 178 15.69 -49.92 51.21
C PRO A 178 16.37 -50.69 52.35
N GLU A 179 15.73 -50.71 53.51
CA GLU A 179 16.04 -51.67 54.56
C GLU A 179 15.73 -53.10 54.10
N LYS A 180 16.55 -54.00 54.64
CA LYS A 180 16.73 -55.40 54.29
C LYS A 180 15.65 -56.24 54.99
N PRO A 181 14.94 -57.16 54.32
CA PRO A 181 14.38 -58.32 55.00
C PRO A 181 15.23 -59.57 54.72
N SER A 182 15.40 -60.34 55.78
CA SER A 182 16.09 -61.63 55.87
C SER A 182 15.38 -62.76 55.09
N LYS A 183 16.21 -63.72 54.66
CA LYS A 183 15.89 -65.04 54.07
C LYS A 183 14.90 -65.88 54.92
N PRO A 184 14.19 -66.87 54.32
CA PRO A 184 14.71 -68.26 54.28
C PRO A 184 14.56 -69.01 52.94
N GLU A 185 15.11 -70.23 52.94
CA GLU A 185 15.52 -71.16 51.86
C GLU A 185 14.45 -71.93 51.04
N LYS A 186 14.91 -72.37 49.85
CA LYS A 186 14.68 -73.62 49.05
C LYS A 186 13.21 -74.04 48.74
N VAL A 187 12.84 -74.45 47.52
CA VAL A 187 13.18 -75.74 46.86
C VAL A 187 12.77 -75.73 45.35
N ALA A 188 13.62 -76.35 44.53
CA ALA A 188 13.45 -77.08 43.25
C ALA A 188 12.49 -76.64 42.09
N LYS A 189 13.14 -76.42 40.92
CA LYS A 189 13.01 -77.18 39.64
C LYS A 189 11.63 -77.27 38.97
N SER A 190 11.47 -76.67 37.78
CA SER A 190 11.40 -77.41 36.49
C SER A 190 11.00 -76.57 35.26
N LYS A 191 11.75 -76.81 34.17
CA LYS A 191 11.40 -76.90 32.74
C LYS A 191 10.83 -75.69 31.96
N ALA A 192 11.59 -75.33 30.92
CA ALA A 192 11.23 -74.63 29.67
C ALA A 192 10.21 -75.49 28.82
N PRO A 193 9.65 -75.05 27.66
CA PRO A 193 10.28 -74.19 26.65
C PRO A 193 9.40 -73.24 25.77
N LYS A 194 10.12 -72.31 25.11
CA LYS A 194 10.04 -71.76 23.73
C LYS A 194 8.68 -71.57 23.02
N ALA A 195 8.47 -70.36 22.48
CA ALA A 195 8.07 -70.13 21.08
C ALA A 195 8.31 -68.64 20.70
N VAL A 196 9.29 -68.32 19.85
CA VAL A 196 9.23 -68.12 18.38
C VAL A 196 9.04 -66.64 17.98
N LYS A 197 10.06 -66.12 17.29
CA LYS A 197 10.12 -64.84 16.59
C LYS A 197 9.21 -64.86 15.35
N ALA A 198 8.62 -63.73 14.99
CA ALA A 198 8.27 -63.43 13.60
C ALA A 198 8.61 -61.98 13.26
N LYS A 199 9.22 -61.83 12.08
CA LYS A 199 9.86 -60.66 11.49
C LYS A 199 9.01 -60.21 10.30
N THR A 200 9.15 -58.95 9.88
CA THR A 200 8.81 -58.38 8.56
C THR A 200 7.30 -58.25 8.23
N THR A 201 6.80 -57.31 7.41
CA THR A 201 7.32 -56.50 6.30
C THR A 201 6.44 -55.25 6.11
N ALA A 202 7.05 -54.16 5.63
CA ALA A 202 6.38 -53.00 5.06
C ALA A 202 5.64 -53.34 3.75
N LYS A 203 4.54 -52.63 3.46
CA LYS A 203 3.95 -52.58 2.11
C LYS A 203 3.46 -51.16 1.81
N SER A 204 4.13 -50.56 0.84
CA SER A 204 3.78 -49.32 0.14
C SER A 204 2.56 -49.55 -0.76
N LYS A 205 1.71 -48.52 -0.89
CA LYS A 205 0.86 -48.31 -2.07
C LYS A 205 0.72 -46.80 -2.31
N GLY A 206 1.43 -46.32 -3.32
CA GLY A 206 1.03 -45.11 -4.06
C GLY A 206 0.02 -45.50 -5.14
N SER A 207 -0.90 -44.59 -5.45
CA SER A 207 -1.58 -44.55 -6.74
C SER A 207 -2.03 -43.13 -7.03
N SER A 208 -1.42 -42.62 -8.08
CA SER A 208 -1.73 -41.42 -8.87
C SER A 208 -3.13 -41.52 -9.50
N LYS A 209 -3.80 -40.38 -9.69
CA LYS A 209 -4.79 -40.23 -10.75
C LYS A 209 -4.85 -38.79 -11.28
N ALA A 210 -5.02 -38.72 -12.60
CA ALA A 210 -4.72 -37.62 -13.48
C ALA A 210 -5.83 -36.57 -13.64
N VAL A 211 -5.38 -35.35 -13.96
CA VAL A 211 -5.79 -34.42 -15.04
C VAL A 211 -7.21 -34.58 -15.62
N LYS A 212 -7.97 -33.47 -15.62
CA LYS A 212 -8.79 -33.05 -16.78
C LYS A 212 -8.80 -31.53 -16.95
N THR A 213 -8.14 -31.10 -18.02
CA THR A 213 -8.25 -29.82 -18.71
C THR A 213 -9.62 -29.71 -19.39
N LYS A 214 -10.24 -28.52 -19.43
CA LYS A 214 -11.28 -28.20 -20.41
C LYS A 214 -11.02 -26.81 -20.99
N VAL A 215 -10.45 -26.83 -22.20
CA VAL A 215 -10.44 -25.74 -23.17
C VAL A 215 -11.79 -25.76 -23.89
N VAL A 216 -12.42 -24.61 -24.07
CA VAL A 216 -13.44 -24.41 -25.11
C VAL A 216 -13.10 -23.13 -25.85
N THR A 217 -12.77 -23.31 -27.12
CA THR A 217 -12.60 -22.33 -28.19
C THR A 217 -13.92 -22.17 -28.94
N ALA A 218 -14.24 -20.94 -29.35
CA ALA A 218 -15.03 -20.53 -30.52
C ALA A 218 -15.26 -19.01 -30.44
N LYS A 219 -15.41 -18.21 -31.48
CA LYS A 219 -15.03 -18.21 -32.89
C LYS A 219 -15.31 -16.76 -33.36
N ALA A 220 -14.58 -16.31 -34.38
CA ALA A 220 -14.63 -14.99 -34.98
C ALA A 220 -15.99 -14.59 -35.56
N GLY A 221 -16.26 -13.28 -35.60
CA GLY A 221 -17.28 -12.62 -36.41
C GLY A 221 -16.82 -11.23 -36.84
N LYS A 222 -16.47 -11.08 -38.12
CA LYS A 222 -16.18 -9.82 -38.84
C LYS A 222 -17.46 -9.33 -39.51
N THR A 223 -17.78 -8.04 -39.38
CA THR A 223 -18.49 -7.20 -40.39
C THR A 223 -18.18 -5.73 -40.04
N LYS A 224 -17.30 -5.02 -40.76
CA LYS A 224 -17.49 -4.21 -41.99
C LYS A 224 -18.34 -2.94 -41.81
N ALA A 225 -17.65 -1.80 -41.96
CA ALA A 225 -18.00 -0.53 -42.62
C ALA A 225 -19.32 0.21 -42.30
N ALA A 226 -19.22 1.50 -41.92
CA ALA A 226 -19.54 2.63 -42.82
C ALA A 226 -19.45 3.98 -42.07
N GLN A 227 -18.70 4.92 -42.65
CA GLN A 227 -18.87 6.37 -42.44
C GLN A 227 -19.94 6.89 -43.41
N PRO A 228 -20.49 8.09 -43.17
CA PRO A 228 -20.31 9.17 -44.14
C PRO A 228 -19.90 10.51 -43.49
N ALA A 229 -18.92 11.21 -44.08
CA ALA A 229 -19.07 12.46 -44.85
C ALA A 229 -19.71 13.63 -44.05
N LYS A 230 -18.92 14.62 -43.63
CA LYS A 230 -18.64 15.88 -44.37
C LYS A 230 -19.90 16.59 -44.88
N THR A 231 -20.30 17.64 -44.16
CA THR A 231 -21.00 18.81 -44.73
C THR A 231 -20.21 20.07 -44.42
N THR A 232 -19.61 20.61 -45.47
CA THR A 232 -19.17 21.99 -45.64
C THR A 232 -20.37 22.92 -45.65
N SER A 233 -20.31 24.06 -44.95
CA SER A 233 -20.93 25.29 -45.44
C SER A 233 -20.34 26.51 -44.72
N SER A 234 -19.60 27.27 -45.50
CA SER A 234 -19.17 28.64 -45.32
C SER A 234 -20.31 29.63 -45.59
N ARG A 235 -20.51 30.63 -44.71
CA ARG A 235 -21.04 31.96 -45.07
C ARG A 235 -20.75 32.94 -43.91
N LYS A 236 -19.77 33.84 -44.07
CA LYS A 236 -19.84 35.25 -44.56
C LYS A 236 -20.33 36.27 -43.50
N THR A 237 -19.39 37.14 -43.10
CA THR A 237 -19.44 38.63 -43.02
C THR A 237 -20.54 39.35 -42.22
N ALA A 238 -20.10 40.15 -41.23
CA ALA A 238 -20.42 41.57 -40.96
C ALA A 238 -19.86 41.89 -39.54
N ALA A 239 -18.88 42.76 -39.28
CA ALA A 239 -18.76 44.19 -39.56
C ALA A 239 -19.97 45.02 -39.10
N SER A 240 -19.95 45.49 -37.86
CA SER A 240 -20.60 46.75 -37.47
C SER A 240 -19.90 47.39 -36.28
N LYS A 241 -19.36 48.58 -36.55
CA LYS A 241 -18.90 49.61 -35.61
C LYS A 241 -20.11 50.26 -34.92
N SER A 242 -19.95 50.61 -33.65
CA SER A 242 -20.61 51.75 -32.96
C SER A 242 -19.79 52.01 -31.68
N LYS A 243 -18.97 53.07 -31.58
CA LYS A 243 -19.29 54.49 -31.30
C LYS A 243 -20.12 54.60 -30.00
N ALA A 244 -19.46 54.86 -28.88
CA ALA A 244 -19.26 56.18 -28.27
C ALA A 244 -20.49 56.71 -27.53
N ALA A 245 -20.42 56.68 -26.20
CA ALA A 245 -20.82 57.72 -25.26
C ALA A 245 -20.21 57.33 -23.90
#